data_AF-A0A915NXD0-F1
#
_entry.id   AF-A0A915NXD0-F1
#
_cell.length_a   1.000
_cell.length_b   1.000
_cell.length_c   1.000
_cell.angle_alpha   90.00
_cell.angle_beta   90.00
_cell.angle_gamma   90.00
#
_symmetry.space_group_name_H-M   'P 1'
#
loop_
_entity.id
_entity.type
_entity.pdbx_description
1 polymer ?
#
loop_
_entity_poly.entity_id
_entity_poly.type
_entity_poly.pdbx_seq_one_letter_code
_entity_poly.pdbx_strand_id
1 'polypeptide(L)' 'MRALKLKHSGNLTIEQIINIARQMRPRSMAKKLEGTVKEILGTAQSVGCTVDGQHPHDIVDAIRSGKIEIPEE' A
#
# COMPACT_ATOMS: atom_id res chain seq x y z
N MET A 1 -20.15 -17.46 -1.18
CA MET A 1 -20.01 -16.00 -1.36
C MET A 1 -19.25 -15.77 -2.66
N ARG A 2 -19.89 -15.25 -3.72
CA ARG A 2 -19.28 -15.10 -5.05
C ARG A 2 -18.41 -13.85 -5.02
N ALA A 3 -17.09 -14.01 -5.00
CA ALA A 3 -16.19 -12.91 -5.33
C ALA A 3 -16.43 -12.53 -6.80
N LEU A 4 -16.96 -11.35 -7.05
CA LEU A 4 -16.93 -10.73 -8.38
C LEU A 4 -15.45 -10.60 -8.74
N LYS A 5 -14.94 -11.55 -9.55
CA LYS A 5 -13.62 -11.46 -10.18
C LYS A 5 -13.63 -10.38 -11.26
N LEU A 6 -13.93 -9.14 -10.89
CA LEU A 6 -13.41 -8.00 -11.63
C LEU A 6 -11.92 -8.01 -11.33
N LYS A 7 -11.11 -8.53 -12.26
CA LYS A 7 -9.66 -8.44 -12.17
C LYS A 7 -9.32 -6.95 -12.22
N HIS A 8 -9.17 -6.33 -11.05
CA HIS A 8 -8.56 -5.01 -10.94
C HIS A 8 -7.07 -5.21 -11.21
N SER A 9 -6.73 -5.38 -12.50
CA SER A 9 -5.35 -5.44 -12.98
C SER A 9 -4.78 -4.02 -13.00
N GLY A 10 -5.03 -3.28 -11.93
CA GLY A 10 -4.55 -1.92 -11.74
C GLY A 10 -3.14 -1.99 -11.19
N ASN A 11 -2.24 -1.26 -11.84
CA ASN A 11 -0.96 -0.91 -11.24
C ASN A 11 -1.09 0.49 -10.65
N LEU A 12 -0.69 0.65 -9.40
CA LEU A 12 -0.57 1.94 -8.74
C LEU A 12 0.91 2.29 -8.58
N THR A 13 1.26 3.56 -8.54
CA THR A 13 2.61 3.96 -8.15
C THR A 13 2.73 4.05 -6.63
N ILE A 14 3.93 3.90 -6.09
CA ILE A 14 4.18 4.07 -4.66
C ILE A 14 3.79 5.47 -4.18
N GLU A 15 3.93 6.49 -5.03
CA GLU A 15 3.51 7.87 -4.74
C GLU A 15 2.00 7.97 -4.54
N GLN A 16 1.20 7.27 -5.36
CA GLN A 16 -0.24 7.21 -5.18
C GLN A 16 -0.61 6.54 -3.85
N ILE A 17 0.08 5.46 -3.48
CA ILE A 17 -0.09 4.80 -2.19
C ILE A 17 0.24 5.75 -1.03
N ILE A 18 1.35 6.49 -1.11
CA ILE A 18 1.75 7.48 -0.09
C ILE A 18 0.69 8.59 0.01
N ASN A 19 0.19 9.11 -1.10
CA ASN A 19 -0.85 10.14 -1.10
C ASN A 19 -2.17 9.64 -0.48
N ILE A 20 -2.57 8.40 -0.77
CA ILE A 20 -3.73 7.77 -0.13
C ILE A 20 -3.46 7.58 1.37
N ALA A 21 -2.26 7.14 1.75
CA ALA A 21 -1.88 6.97 3.15
C ALA A 21 -1.92 8.30 3.92
N ARG A 22 -1.51 9.42 3.30
CA ARG A 22 -1.63 10.77 3.87
C ARG A 22 -3.08 11.16 4.11
N GLN A 23 -3.97 10.92 3.14
CA GLN A 23 -5.41 11.16 3.31
C GLN A 23 -6.05 10.25 4.37
N MET A 24 -5.51 9.04 4.54
CA MET A 24 -5.96 8.06 5.53
C MET A 24 -5.33 8.27 6.91
N ARG A 25 -4.29 9.11 7.02
CA ARG A 25 -3.51 9.33 8.24
C ARG A 25 -4.37 9.68 9.47
N PRO A 26 -5.39 10.54 9.38
CA PRO A 26 -6.22 10.88 10.55
C PRO A 26 -7.05 9.71 11.09
N ARG A 27 -7.27 8.67 10.26
CA ARG A 27 -8.04 7.47 10.62
C ARG A 27 -7.16 6.29 11.02
N SER A 28 -5.87 6.33 10.70
CA SER A 28 -4.91 5.26 10.99
C SER A 28 -4.40 5.41 12.43
N MET A 29 -4.27 4.28 13.14
CA MET A 29 -3.67 4.24 14.48
C MET A 29 -2.14 4.03 14.44
N ALA A 30 -1.54 4.05 13.24
CA ALA A 30 -0.12 3.82 13.09
C ALA A 30 0.72 4.97 13.65
N LYS A 31 1.83 4.65 14.33
CA LYS A 31 2.73 5.66 14.91
C LYS A 31 3.40 6.55 13.85
N LYS A 32 3.73 5.99 12.68
CA LYS A 32 4.38 6.68 11.55
C LYS A 32 3.57 6.50 10.26
N LEU A 33 3.75 7.41 9.29
CA LEU A 33 3.14 7.31 7.96
C LEU A 33 3.47 5.97 7.29
N GLU A 34 4.70 5.47 7.48
CA GLU A 34 5.15 4.13 7.05
C GLU A 34 4.17 3.01 7.45
N GLY A 35 3.63 3.07 8.67
CA GLY A 35 2.64 2.09 9.13
C GLY A 35 1.33 2.22 8.38
N THR A 36 0.87 3.44 8.13
CA THR A 36 -0.33 3.69 7.31
C THR A 36 -0.13 3.22 5.87
N VAL A 37 1.04 3.46 5.26
CA VAL A 37 1.38 2.95 3.93
C VAL A 37 1.28 1.42 3.87
N LYS A 38 1.80 0.71 4.88
CA LYS A 38 1.69 -0.76 4.96
C LYS A 38 0.23 -1.24 5.06
N GLU A 39 -0.65 -0.51 5.75
CA GLU A 39 -2.09 -0.83 5.80
C GLU A 39 -2.74 -0.71 4.41
N ILE A 40 -2.44 0.36 3.67
CA ILE A 40 -2.95 0.57 2.31
C ILE A 40 -2.43 -0.52 1.35
N LEU A 41 -1.15 -0.90 1.46
CA LEU A 41 -0.58 -2.01 0.69
C LEU A 41 -1.26 -3.36 0.98
N GLY A 42 -1.64 -3.62 2.23
CA GLY A 42 -2.43 -4.81 2.59
C GLY A 42 -3.82 -4.83 1.94
N THR A 43 -4.41 -3.64 1.75
CA THR A 43 -5.66 -3.50 0.99
C THR A 43 -5.44 -3.76 -0.50
N ALA A 44 -4.37 -3.20 -1.08
CA ALA A 44 -4.01 -3.44 -2.48
C ALA A 44 -3.78 -4.93 -2.79
N GLN A 45 -3.14 -5.65 -1.87
CA GLN A 45 -2.97 -7.11 -1.95
C GLN A 45 -4.32 -7.84 -1.99
N SER A 46 -5.24 -7.49 -1.08
CA SER A 46 -6.56 -8.14 -0.98
C SER A 46 -7.44 -7.88 -2.21
N VAL A 47 -7.28 -6.71 -2.83
CA VAL A 47 -7.97 -6.34 -4.09
C VAL A 47 -7.35 -7.04 -5.31
N GLY A 48 -6.06 -7.40 -5.22
CA GLY A 48 -5.31 -8.03 -6.32
C GLY A 48 -4.65 -7.02 -7.26
N CYS A 49 -4.35 -5.81 -6.79
CA CYS A 49 -3.61 -4.80 -7.52
C CYS A 49 -2.09 -5.00 -7.37
N THR A 50 -1.33 -4.47 -8.33
CA THR A 50 0.13 -4.35 -8.23
C THR A 50 0.52 -2.92 -7.90
N VAL A 51 1.74 -2.74 -7.36
CA VAL A 51 2.29 -1.42 -7.10
C VAL A 51 3.68 -1.36 -7.73
N ASP A 52 3.91 -0.38 -8.61
CA ASP A 52 5.11 -0.27 -9.46
C ASP A 52 5.51 -1.59 -10.16
N GLY A 53 4.51 -2.36 -10.59
CA GLY A 53 4.69 -3.66 -11.24
C GLY A 53 5.12 -4.78 -10.29
N GLN A 54 5.24 -4.51 -8.99
CA GLN A 54 5.60 -5.46 -7.95
C GLN A 54 4.38 -5.91 -7.15
N HIS A 55 4.49 -7.09 -6.54
CA HIS A 55 3.46 -7.57 -5.63
C HIS A 55 3.51 -6.72 -4.33
N PRO A 56 2.36 -6.27 -3.78
CA PRO A 56 2.35 -5.38 -2.61
C PRO A 56 3.11 -5.94 -1.40
N HIS A 57 3.18 -7.27 -1.25
CA HIS A 57 3.95 -7.91 -0.17
C HIS A 57 5.46 -7.63 -0.28
N ASP A 58 6.02 -7.66 -1.49
CA ASP A 58 7.44 -7.41 -1.72
C ASP A 58 7.82 -5.97 -1.35
N ILE A 59 6.91 -5.03 -1.63
CA ILE A 59 7.08 -3.61 -1.26
C ILE A 59 6.99 -3.44 0.26
N VAL A 60 6.07 -4.13 0.93
CA VAL A 60 6.00 -4.10 2.41
C VAL A 60 7.32 -4.58 3.02
N ASP A 61 7.91 -5.64 2.49
CA ASP A 61 9.19 -6.16 2.96
C ASP A 61 10.35 -5.22 2.60
N ALA A 62 10.33 -4.60 1.42
CA ALA A 62 11.30 -3.57 1.04
C ALA A 62 11.25 -2.36 2.00
N ILE A 63 10.06 -1.90 2.38
CA ILE A 63 9.88 -0.84 3.38
C ILE A 63 10.40 -1.29 4.75
N ARG A 64 10.07 -2.52 5.20
CA ARG A 64 10.57 -3.07 6.48
C ARG A 64 12.09 -3.19 6.51
N SER A 65 12.71 -3.51 5.37
CA SER A 65 14.17 -3.60 5.24
C SER A 65 14.86 -2.25 5.08
N GLY A 66 14.10 -1.15 4.98
CA GLY A 66 14.64 0.20 4.73
C GLY A 66 15.12 0.44 3.29
N LYS A 67 14.84 -0.48 2.35
CA LYS A 67 15.16 -0.29 0.92
C LYS A 67 14.26 0.75 0.25
N ILE A 68 13.01 0.85 0.70
CA ILE A 68 12.06 1.88 0.28
C ILE A 68 11.83 2.78 1.48
N GLU A 69 12.29 4.02 1.37
CA GLU A 69 12.07 5.03 2.40
C GLU A 69 10.70 5.68 2.21
N ILE A 70 9.91 5.71 3.28
CA ILE A 70 8.63 6.41 3.32
C ILE A 70 8.84 7.74 4.04
N PRO A 71 8.40 8.87 3.47
CA PRO A 71 8.51 10.16 4.15
C PRO A 71 7.77 10.15 5.48
N GLU A 72 8.22 10.96 6.44
CA GLU A 72 7.60 11.01 7.77
C GLU A 72 6.25 11.75 7.79
N GLU A 73 5.97 12.54 6.75
CA GLU A 73 4.78 13.40 6.59
C GLU A 73 4.02 13.13 5.29
#